data_AF-A0A6N3E037-F1
#
_entry.id   AF-A0A6N3E037-F1
#
_cell.length_a   1.000
_cell.length_b   1.000
_cell.length_c   1.000
_cell.angle_alpha   90.00
_cell.angle_beta   90.00
_cell.angle_gamma   90.00
#
_symmetry.space_group_name_H-M   'P 1'
#
loop_
_entity.id
_entity.type
_entity.pdbx_description
1 polymer ?
#
loop_
_entity_poly.entity_id
_entity_poly.type
_entity_poly.pdbx_seq_one_letter_code
_entity_poly.pdbx_strand_id
1 'polypeptide(L)'
;MVFIIIIFCYLLSVPAMIFLRKKINYSFLILCFTIAIRYIYVSVYSFRGLPFGYYFINVFPLYRFLEFFIGMSLGVIYYKKTKKSKKASIIQIIGILLFNIMFVVCQYMFNLGSMNIVIEIFVIYILLFYDGMIDEIGKTLIMKKLANINLQFYLFHQVVIKYVRWFETRFDIQVYAAFEFVILFGITVILCVIIKKLSDIVREKMLKYYRKS
;
A
#
# COMPACT_ATOMS: atom_id res chain seq x y z
N MET A 1 16.95 6.53 6.23
CA MET A 1 15.77 7.39 6.53
C MET A 1 14.45 6.61 6.47
N VAL A 2 14.11 5.94 5.35
CA VAL A 2 12.90 5.10 5.18
C VAL A 2 12.70 4.08 6.31
N PHE A 3 13.77 3.42 6.77
CA PHE A 3 13.73 2.44 7.86
C PHE A 3 13.24 3.02 9.21
N ILE A 4 13.65 4.25 9.55
CA ILE A 4 13.25 4.94 10.79
C ILE A 4 11.75 5.29 10.74
N ILE A 5 11.25 5.68 9.57
CA ILE A 5 9.84 6.00 9.35
C ILE A 5 8.96 4.74 9.51
N ILE A 6 9.43 3.60 8.99
CA ILE A 6 8.71 2.33 9.13
C ILE A 6 8.66 1.92 10.61
N ILE A 7 9.77 2.03 11.34
CA ILE A 7 9.80 1.75 12.78
C ILE A 7 8.86 2.70 13.53
N PHE A 8 8.88 3.99 13.23
CA PHE A 8 7.99 4.99 13.83
C PHE A 8 6.50 4.65 13.59
N CYS A 9 6.13 4.33 12.34
CA CYS A 9 4.75 3.96 12.00
C CYS A 9 4.35 2.65 12.68
N TYR A 10 5.26 1.67 12.76
CA TYR A 10 5.01 0.39 13.40
C TYR A 10 4.81 0.54 14.92
N LEU A 11 5.65 1.34 15.59
CA LEU A 11 5.50 1.65 17.01
C LEU A 11 4.18 2.35 17.32
N LEU A 12 3.74 3.27 16.46
CA LEU A 12 2.46 3.97 16.64
C LEU A 12 1.24 3.16 16.20
N SER A 13 1.41 2.13 15.37
CA SER A 13 0.29 1.32 14.89
C SER A 13 -0.42 0.55 16.00
N VAL A 14 0.32 0.06 17.01
CA VAL A 14 -0.25 -0.67 18.15
C VAL A 14 -1.17 0.22 19.00
N PRO A 15 -0.71 1.39 19.53
CA PRO A 15 -1.59 2.28 20.29
C PRO A 15 -2.72 2.85 19.43
N ALA A 16 -2.48 3.12 18.15
CA ALA A 16 -3.51 3.55 17.20
C ALA A 16 -4.64 2.52 17.04
N MET A 17 -4.30 1.25 16.86
CA MET A 17 -5.27 0.14 16.79
C MET A 17 -6.07 0.01 18.09
N ILE A 18 -5.41 0.15 19.25
CA ILE A 18 -6.09 0.12 20.55
C ILE A 18 -7.09 1.29 20.66
N PHE A 19 -6.69 2.50 20.27
CA PHE A 19 -7.56 3.67 20.24
C PHE A 19 -8.77 3.47 19.31
N LEU A 20 -8.54 3.03 18.07
CA LEU A 20 -9.59 2.78 17.08
C LEU A 20 -10.57 1.71 17.57
N ARG A 21 -10.07 0.65 18.21
CA ARG A 21 -10.91 -0.38 18.82
C ARG A 21 -11.79 0.18 19.94
N LYS A 22 -11.24 1.03 20.83
CA LYS A 22 -12.01 1.70 21.89
C LYS A 22 -13.08 2.66 21.32
N LYS A 23 -12.82 3.24 20.15
CA LYS A 23 -13.72 4.18 19.46
C LYS A 23 -14.40 3.57 18.23
N ILE A 24 -14.67 2.27 18.23
CA ILE A 24 -15.21 1.52 17.08
C ILE A 24 -16.51 2.09 16.50
N ASN A 25 -17.32 2.77 17.32
CA ASN A 25 -18.57 3.40 16.87
C ASN A 25 -18.35 4.67 16.05
N TYR A 26 -17.19 5.31 16.19
CA TYR A 26 -16.82 6.54 15.48
C TYR A 26 -15.80 6.27 14.37
N SER A 27 -15.43 5.02 14.09
CA SER A 27 -14.36 4.68 13.14
C SER A 27 -14.57 5.24 11.74
N PHE A 28 -15.81 5.34 11.25
CA PHE A 28 -16.10 5.98 9.95
C PHE A 28 -15.85 7.49 9.97
N LEU A 29 -16.28 8.18 11.05
CA LEU A 29 -16.03 9.61 11.20
C LEU A 29 -14.53 9.89 11.36
N ILE A 30 -13.83 9.05 12.13
CA ILE A 30 -12.38 9.10 12.29
C ILE A 30 -11.68 8.89 10.93
N LEU A 31 -12.13 7.94 10.12
CA LEU A 31 -11.64 7.72 8.75
C LEU A 31 -11.78 9.00 7.91
N CYS A 32 -12.98 9.58 7.85
CA CYS A 32 -13.25 10.81 7.09
C CYS A 32 -12.36 11.98 7.56
N PHE A 33 -12.21 12.15 8.87
CA PHE A 33 -11.38 13.20 9.44
C PHE A 33 -9.89 12.99 9.13
N THR A 34 -9.41 11.76 9.17
CA THR A 34 -8.02 11.41 8.82
C THR A 34 -7.74 11.69 7.34
N ILE A 35 -8.68 11.37 6.45
CA ILE A 35 -8.60 11.67 5.02
C ILE A 35 -8.56 13.19 4.80
N ALA A 36 -9.43 13.94 5.47
CA ALA A 36 -9.47 15.39 5.38
C ALA A 36 -8.15 16.04 5.84
N ILE A 37 -7.61 15.62 7.01
CA ILE A 37 -6.32 16.10 7.50
C ILE A 37 -5.21 15.80 6.50
N ARG A 38 -5.14 14.57 5.98
CA ARG A 38 -4.13 14.20 4.98
C ARG A 38 -4.25 15.08 3.75
N TYR A 39 -5.47 15.29 3.23
CA TYR A 39 -5.70 16.11 2.04
C TYR A 39 -5.28 17.57 2.25
N ILE A 40 -5.63 18.15 3.41
CA ILE A 40 -5.19 19.50 3.79
C ILE A 40 -3.66 19.55 3.84
N TYR A 41 -3.02 18.54 4.45
CA TYR A 41 -1.57 18.44 4.51
C TYR A 41 -0.97 18.43 3.10
N VAL A 42 -1.40 17.53 2.20
CA VAL A 42 -0.88 17.51 0.82
C VAL A 42 -1.11 18.84 0.11
N SER A 43 -2.30 19.43 0.27
CA SER A 43 -2.65 20.68 -0.42
C SER A 43 -1.74 21.82 0.02
N VAL A 44 -1.53 22.00 1.32
CA VAL A 44 -0.67 23.06 1.88
C VAL A 44 0.79 22.90 1.43
N TYR A 45 1.31 21.67 1.41
CA TYR A 45 2.70 21.42 1.04
C TYR A 45 2.94 21.35 -0.48
N SER A 46 1.92 21.02 -1.27
CA SER A 46 2.00 21.03 -2.75
C SER A 46 1.88 22.44 -3.32
N PHE A 47 1.08 23.32 -2.70
CA PHE A 47 0.90 24.71 -3.15
C PHE A 47 2.16 25.57 -3.02
N ARG A 48 3.15 25.14 -2.23
CA ARG A 48 4.39 25.89 -2.02
C ARG A 48 5.40 25.75 -3.16
N GLY A 49 5.09 25.03 -4.25
CA GLY A 49 5.92 24.95 -5.46
C GLY A 49 7.34 24.39 -5.24
N LEU A 50 7.63 23.86 -4.06
CA LEU A 50 8.96 23.38 -3.70
C LEU A 50 9.13 21.97 -4.25
N PRO A 51 10.11 21.69 -5.13
CA PRO A 51 10.45 20.32 -5.53
C PRO A 51 10.85 19.45 -4.32
N PHE A 52 11.28 20.08 -3.23
CA PHE A 52 11.52 19.45 -1.94
C PHE A 52 10.24 18.98 -1.21
N GLY A 53 9.07 19.57 -1.48
CA GLY A 53 7.82 19.27 -0.81
C GLY A 53 7.33 17.85 -1.07
N TYR A 54 7.43 17.36 -2.31
CA TYR A 54 6.95 16.02 -2.68
C TYR A 54 7.80 14.89 -2.06
N TYR A 55 9.12 15.07 -2.00
CA TYR A 55 10.01 14.13 -1.32
C TYR A 55 9.78 14.17 0.20
N PHE A 56 9.62 15.36 0.79
CA PHE A 56 9.36 15.49 2.22
C PHE A 56 8.02 14.86 2.62
N ILE A 57 6.94 15.09 1.85
CA ILE A 57 5.63 14.45 2.08
C ILE A 57 5.76 12.92 2.11
N ASN A 58 6.47 12.33 1.13
CA ASN A 58 6.62 10.88 1.02
C ASN A 58 7.53 10.25 2.09
N VAL A 59 8.32 11.06 2.79
CA VAL A 59 9.31 10.63 3.79
C VAL A 59 8.93 11.16 5.19
N PHE A 60 7.91 12.00 5.32
CA PHE A 60 7.52 12.56 6.61
C PHE A 60 6.77 11.52 7.45
N PRO A 61 7.25 11.20 8.68
CA PRO A 61 6.67 10.12 9.48
C PRO A 61 5.18 10.31 9.81
N LEU A 62 4.74 11.54 10.08
CA LEU A 62 3.32 11.80 10.39
C LEU A 62 2.43 11.60 9.16
N TYR A 63 2.91 12.00 7.98
CA TYR A 63 2.17 11.80 6.74
C TYR A 63 1.96 10.32 6.46
N ARG A 64 3.04 9.53 6.55
CA ARG A 64 2.96 8.07 6.42
C ARG A 64 2.09 7.43 7.48
N PHE A 65 2.16 7.91 8.73
CA PHE A 65 1.30 7.43 9.79
C PHE A 65 -0.19 7.65 9.47
N LEU A 66 -0.58 8.78 8.88
CA LEU A 66 -1.97 9.01 8.45
C LEU A 66 -2.44 7.97 7.42
N GLU A 67 -1.58 7.57 6.47
CA GLU A 67 -1.89 6.51 5.49
C GLU A 67 -2.07 5.15 6.17
N PHE A 68 -1.19 4.80 7.11
CA PHE A 68 -1.37 3.61 7.94
C PHE A 68 -2.66 3.69 8.77
N PHE A 69 -2.98 4.85 9.32
CA PHE A 69 -4.15 5.07 10.17
C PHE A 69 -5.48 4.96 9.41
N ILE A 70 -5.50 5.40 8.15
CA ILE A 70 -6.61 5.17 7.21
C ILE A 70 -6.83 3.66 7.02
N GLY A 71 -5.76 2.90 6.72
CA GLY A 71 -5.84 1.45 6.57
C GLY A 71 -6.30 0.73 7.84
N MET A 72 -5.77 1.12 9.00
CA MET A 72 -6.20 0.62 10.32
C MET A 72 -7.68 0.90 10.59
N SER A 73 -8.15 2.11 10.27
CA SER A 73 -9.56 2.50 10.43
C SER A 73 -10.48 1.67 9.54
N LEU A 74 -10.09 1.47 8.27
CA LEU A 74 -10.81 0.58 7.35
C LEU A 74 -10.89 -0.85 7.88
N GLY A 75 -9.79 -1.38 8.42
CA GLY A 75 -9.75 -2.71 9.04
C GLY A 75 -10.72 -2.85 10.21
N VAL A 76 -10.83 -1.82 11.06
CA VAL A 76 -11.77 -1.81 12.20
C VAL A 76 -13.23 -1.69 11.72
N ILE A 77 -13.51 -0.86 10.71
CA ILE A 77 -14.85 -0.75 10.11
C ILE A 77 -15.26 -2.08 9.47
N TYR A 78 -14.34 -2.73 8.76
CA TYR A 78 -14.55 -4.06 8.19
C TYR A 78 -14.84 -5.09 9.29
N TYR A 79 -14.05 -5.14 10.35
CA TYR A 79 -14.27 -6.03 11.49
C TYR A 79 -15.65 -5.83 12.15
N LYS A 80 -16.13 -4.59 12.25
CA LYS A 80 -17.46 -4.27 12.78
C LYS A 80 -18.59 -4.82 11.90
N LYS A 81 -18.42 -4.85 10.58
CA LYS A 81 -19.41 -5.37 9.64
C LYS A 81 -19.30 -6.90 9.59
N THR A 82 -19.83 -7.56 10.61
CA THR A 82 -19.71 -9.01 10.77
C THR A 82 -20.56 -9.86 9.83
N LYS A 83 -21.44 -9.32 8.96
CA LYS A 83 -22.24 -10.17 8.06
C LYS A 83 -22.96 -9.44 6.91
N LYS A 84 -23.07 -10.19 5.81
CA LYS A 84 -23.74 -9.95 4.51
C LYS A 84 -22.97 -9.04 3.56
N SER A 85 -21.92 -9.60 2.99
CA SER A 85 -21.46 -9.20 1.67
C SER A 85 -22.60 -9.41 0.66
N LYS A 86 -22.97 -8.34 -0.04
CA LYS A 86 -23.81 -8.48 -1.23
C LYS A 86 -22.88 -8.94 -2.35
N LYS A 87 -23.24 -10.03 -3.03
CA LYS A 87 -22.57 -10.41 -4.28
C LYS A 87 -22.75 -9.28 -5.28
N ALA A 88 -21.68 -8.55 -5.57
CA ALA A 88 -21.71 -7.35 -6.39
C ALA A 88 -20.46 -7.24 -7.25
N SER A 89 -20.13 -8.32 -7.98
CA SER A 89 -19.00 -8.35 -8.92
C SER A 89 -19.01 -7.19 -9.91
N ILE A 90 -20.21 -6.76 -10.35
CA ILE A 90 -20.36 -5.59 -11.25
C ILE A 90 -19.89 -4.31 -10.56
N ILE A 91 -20.26 -4.09 -9.29
CA ILE A 91 -19.84 -2.89 -8.54
C ILE A 91 -18.32 -2.92 -8.33
N GLN A 92 -17.71 -4.09 -8.09
CA GLN A 92 -16.26 -4.21 -7.98
C GLN A 92 -15.54 -3.88 -9.29
N ILE A 93 -15.99 -4.46 -10.40
CA ILE A 93 -15.39 -4.22 -11.73
C ILE A 93 -15.55 -2.75 -12.13
N ILE A 94 -16.75 -2.20 -12.00
CA ILE A 94 -17.01 -0.78 -12.28
C ILE A 94 -16.18 0.12 -11.36
N GLY A 95 -16.05 -0.23 -10.07
CA GLY A 95 -15.22 0.51 -9.12
C GLY A 95 -13.75 0.56 -9.52
N ILE A 96 -13.18 -0.58 -9.96
CA ILE A 96 -11.80 -0.64 -10.46
C ILE A 96 -11.65 0.10 -11.79
N LEU A 97 -12.61 0.01 -12.71
CA LEU A 97 -12.57 0.76 -13.96
C LEU A 97 -12.62 2.26 -13.71
N LEU A 98 -13.55 2.72 -12.85
CA LEU A 98 -13.65 4.11 -12.42
C LEU A 98 -12.35 4.58 -11.75
N PHE A 99 -11.71 3.73 -10.94
CA PHE A 99 -10.40 4.04 -10.38
C PHE A 99 -9.35 4.31 -11.44
N ASN A 100 -9.23 3.44 -12.44
CA ASN A 100 -8.24 3.63 -13.50
C ASN A 100 -8.54 4.89 -14.33
N ILE A 101 -9.81 5.14 -14.64
CA ILE A 101 -10.22 6.35 -15.36
C ILE A 101 -9.92 7.60 -14.53
N MET A 102 -10.32 7.62 -13.26
CA MET A 102 -10.09 8.77 -12.37
C MET A 102 -8.60 8.97 -12.10
N PHE A 103 -7.81 7.91 -11.97
CA PHE A 103 -6.36 8.02 -11.87
C PHE A 103 -5.76 8.69 -13.11
N VAL A 104 -6.16 8.26 -14.31
CA VAL A 104 -5.68 8.87 -15.55
C VAL A 104 -6.12 10.34 -15.64
N VAL A 105 -7.38 10.64 -15.37
CA VAL A 105 -7.92 12.01 -15.42
C VAL A 105 -7.25 12.91 -14.38
N CYS A 106 -7.17 12.50 -13.12
CA CYS A 106 -6.54 13.29 -12.06
C CYS A 106 -5.04 13.49 -12.30
N GLN A 107 -4.31 12.44 -12.71
CA GLN A 107 -2.87 12.52 -12.91
C GLN A 107 -2.48 13.27 -14.18
N TYR A 108 -3.12 12.98 -15.31
CA TYR A 108 -2.69 13.49 -16.61
C TYR A 108 -3.45 14.74 -17.08
N MET A 109 -4.72 14.93 -16.66
CA MET A 109 -5.50 16.09 -17.10
C MET A 109 -5.46 17.25 -16.11
N PHE A 110 -5.48 16.94 -14.80
CA PHE A 110 -5.60 17.98 -13.77
C PHE A 110 -4.38 18.11 -12.85
N ASN A 111 -3.36 17.24 -13.00
CA ASN A 111 -2.18 17.18 -12.12
C ASN A 111 -2.53 17.12 -10.61
N LEU A 112 -3.67 16.50 -10.29
CA LEU A 112 -4.21 16.33 -8.95
C LEU A 112 -3.75 15.00 -8.33
N GLY A 113 -2.43 14.75 -8.32
CA GLY A 113 -1.86 13.52 -7.78
C GLY A 113 -2.23 13.26 -6.30
N SER A 114 -2.62 14.30 -5.57
CA SER A 114 -3.10 14.22 -4.18
C SER A 114 -4.45 13.50 -4.02
N MET A 115 -5.30 13.55 -5.05
CA MET A 115 -6.63 12.92 -5.08
C MET A 115 -6.56 11.41 -5.27
N ASN A 116 -5.42 10.89 -5.75
CA ASN A 116 -5.23 9.45 -5.98
C ASN A 116 -5.52 8.63 -4.73
N ILE A 117 -5.17 9.09 -3.52
CA ILE A 117 -5.48 8.34 -2.29
C ILE A 117 -6.98 8.22 -2.03
N VAL A 118 -7.77 9.24 -2.36
CA VAL A 118 -9.22 9.24 -2.05
C VAL A 118 -9.87 8.17 -2.93
N ILE A 119 -9.41 8.08 -4.17
CA ILE A 119 -9.81 7.10 -5.15
C ILE A 119 -9.31 5.69 -4.73
N GLU A 120 -8.07 5.55 -4.25
CA GLU A 120 -7.54 4.30 -3.70
C GLU A 120 -8.36 3.81 -2.49
N ILE A 121 -8.70 4.70 -1.56
CA ILE A 121 -9.52 4.39 -0.39
C ILE A 121 -10.91 3.94 -0.83
N PHE A 122 -11.48 4.57 -1.85
CA PHE A 122 -12.76 4.15 -2.41
C PHE A 122 -12.68 2.74 -3.03
N VAL A 123 -11.60 2.40 -3.73
CA VAL A 123 -11.38 1.03 -4.23
C VAL A 123 -11.23 0.05 -3.08
N ILE A 124 -10.41 0.36 -2.09
CA ILE A 124 -10.22 -0.49 -0.91
C ILE A 124 -11.56 -0.68 -0.19
N TYR A 125 -12.38 0.36 -0.09
CA TYR A 125 -13.73 0.26 0.45
C TYR A 125 -14.61 -0.70 -0.37
N ILE A 126 -14.63 -0.56 -1.70
CA ILE A 126 -15.42 -1.46 -2.57
C ILE A 126 -14.98 -2.91 -2.40
N LEU A 127 -13.66 -3.16 -2.39
CA LEU A 127 -13.10 -4.51 -2.24
C LEU A 127 -13.34 -5.10 -0.85
N LEU A 128 -13.38 -4.26 0.21
CA LEU A 128 -13.63 -4.73 1.57
C LEU A 128 -15.11 -5.00 1.84
N PHE A 129 -16.04 -4.26 1.22
CA PHE A 129 -17.46 -4.30 1.61
C PHE A 129 -18.39 -5.01 0.63
N TYR A 130 -17.92 -5.37 -0.55
CA TYR A 130 -18.66 -6.15 -1.53
C TYR A 130 -17.93 -7.45 -1.80
N ASP A 131 -18.67 -8.56 -1.86
CA ASP A 131 -18.09 -9.83 -2.33
C ASP A 131 -18.27 -9.92 -3.84
N GLY A 132 -17.26 -10.37 -4.57
CA GLY A 132 -17.39 -10.64 -5.99
C GLY A 132 -16.17 -11.32 -6.61
N MET A 133 -16.10 -11.24 -7.94
CA MET A 133 -15.09 -11.93 -8.74
C MET A 133 -13.65 -11.58 -8.32
N ILE A 134 -13.40 -10.35 -7.85
CA ILE A 134 -12.06 -9.93 -7.42
C ILE A 134 -11.67 -10.57 -6.08
N ASP A 135 -12.62 -10.82 -5.19
CA ASP A 135 -12.33 -11.55 -3.95
C ASP A 135 -12.05 -13.02 -4.20
N GLU A 136 -12.72 -13.61 -5.19
CA GLU A 136 -12.44 -14.98 -5.63
C GLU A 136 -11.03 -15.08 -6.21
N ILE A 137 -10.60 -14.10 -7.02
CA ILE A 137 -9.21 -13.97 -7.48
C ILE A 137 -8.26 -13.83 -6.29
N GLY A 138 -8.59 -12.99 -5.30
CA GLY A 138 -7.81 -12.80 -4.08
C GLY A 138 -7.62 -14.08 -3.25
N LYS A 139 -8.58 -15.02 -3.33
CA LYS A 139 -8.51 -16.32 -2.65
C LYS A 139 -7.64 -17.35 -3.37
N THR A 140 -7.24 -17.09 -4.61
CA THR A 140 -6.38 -18.00 -5.38
C THR A 140 -5.03 -18.23 -4.71
N LEU A 141 -4.42 -19.38 -4.98
CA LEU A 141 -3.11 -19.73 -4.44
C LEU A 141 -2.03 -18.71 -4.83
N ILE A 142 -2.12 -18.15 -6.05
CA ILE A 142 -1.17 -17.17 -6.57
C ILE A 142 -1.24 -15.89 -5.74
N MET A 143 -2.44 -15.34 -5.53
CA MET A 143 -2.62 -14.12 -4.74
C MET A 143 -2.20 -14.32 -3.28
N LYS A 144 -2.48 -15.48 -2.69
CA LYS A 144 -1.98 -15.82 -1.34
C LYS A 144 -0.45 -15.86 -1.28
N LYS A 145 0.21 -16.42 -2.28
CA LYS A 145 1.68 -16.45 -2.37
C LYS A 145 2.26 -15.04 -2.52
N LEU A 146 1.65 -14.20 -3.36
CA LEU A 146 2.05 -12.80 -3.53
C LEU A 146 1.86 -12.00 -2.23
N ALA A 147 0.75 -12.20 -1.52
CA ALA A 147 0.51 -11.55 -0.23
C ALA A 147 1.57 -11.93 0.82
N ASN A 148 2.06 -13.17 0.80
CA ASN A 148 3.09 -13.64 1.75
C ASN A 148 4.48 -13.01 1.52
N ILE A 149 4.73 -12.48 0.33
CA ILE A 149 5.97 -11.75 0.01
C ILE A 149 5.79 -10.23 0.02
N ASN A 150 4.62 -9.71 0.41
CA ASN A 150 4.30 -8.28 0.33
C ASN A 150 5.30 -7.40 1.10
N LEU A 151 5.74 -7.84 2.29
CA LEU A 151 6.73 -7.09 3.07
C LEU A 151 8.07 -6.99 2.34
N GLN A 152 8.55 -8.11 1.78
CA GLN A 152 9.79 -8.15 1.00
C GLN A 152 9.64 -7.29 -0.26
N PHE A 153 8.50 -7.39 -0.94
CA PHE A 153 8.20 -6.60 -2.13
C PHE A 153 8.28 -5.11 -1.80
N TYR A 154 7.59 -4.66 -0.76
CA TYR A 154 7.63 -3.28 -0.28
C TYR A 154 9.05 -2.79 0.02
N LEU A 155 9.91 -3.62 0.60
CA LEU A 155 11.29 -3.24 0.95
C LEU A 155 12.24 -3.18 -0.26
N PHE A 156 12.11 -4.11 -1.21
CA PHE A 156 13.13 -4.33 -2.24
C PHE A 156 12.76 -3.79 -3.62
N HIS A 157 11.48 -3.58 -3.95
CA HIS A 157 11.08 -3.13 -5.29
C HIS A 157 11.76 -1.82 -5.71
N GLN A 158 11.90 -0.84 -4.80
CA GLN A 158 12.59 0.42 -5.10
C GLN A 158 14.08 0.22 -5.39
N VAL A 159 14.72 -0.72 -4.72
CA VAL A 159 16.14 -1.05 -4.94
C VAL A 159 16.29 -1.66 -6.34
N VAL A 160 15.43 -2.59 -6.72
CA VAL A 160 15.42 -3.21 -8.05
C VAL A 160 15.22 -2.15 -9.14
N ILE A 161 14.24 -1.27 -8.99
CA ILE A 161 14.00 -0.15 -9.93
C ILE A 161 15.26 0.70 -10.11
N LYS A 162 15.94 1.04 -9.02
CA LYS A 162 17.16 1.86 -9.09
C LYS A 162 18.29 1.17 -9.86
N TYR A 163 18.48 -0.14 -9.65
CA TYR A 163 19.52 -0.90 -10.35
C TYR A 163 19.20 -1.13 -11.83
N VAL A 164 17.93 -1.40 -12.17
CA VAL A 164 17.50 -1.55 -13.57
C VAL A 164 17.67 -0.24 -14.32
N ARG A 165 17.23 0.90 -13.75
CA ARG A 165 17.46 2.22 -14.37
C ARG A 165 18.94 2.55 -14.52
N TRP A 166 19.75 2.22 -13.51
CA TRP A 166 21.21 2.38 -13.62
C TRP A 166 21.77 1.55 -14.79
N PHE A 167 21.31 0.32 -14.95
CA PHE A 167 21.70 -0.55 -16.07
C PHE A 167 21.26 0.04 -17.43
N GLU A 168 20.00 0.45 -17.57
CA GLU A 168 19.48 1.09 -18.77
C GLU A 168 20.30 2.32 -19.16
N THR A 169 20.58 3.20 -18.21
CA THR A 169 21.42 4.39 -18.46
C THR A 169 22.87 4.06 -18.81
N ARG A 170 23.42 2.96 -18.30
CA ARG A 170 24.82 2.57 -18.54
C ARG A 170 25.02 1.89 -19.89
N PHE A 171 24.00 1.17 -20.37
CA PHE A 171 24.05 0.39 -21.60
C PHE A 171 23.21 0.99 -22.74
N ASP A 172 22.63 2.17 -22.54
CA ASP A 172 21.79 2.90 -23.50
C ASP A 172 20.65 2.04 -24.09
N ILE A 173 20.04 1.21 -23.23
CA ILE A 173 18.97 0.29 -23.64
C ILE A 173 17.64 1.02 -23.51
N GLN A 174 16.95 1.20 -24.64
CA GLN A 174 15.57 1.70 -24.64
C GLN A 174 14.59 0.52 -24.64
N VAL A 175 13.95 0.28 -23.49
CA VAL A 175 12.93 -0.75 -23.34
C VAL A 175 11.55 -0.09 -23.37
N TYR A 176 10.58 -0.70 -24.06
CA TYR A 176 9.19 -0.26 -23.97
C TYR A 176 8.70 -0.34 -22.52
N ALA A 177 8.05 0.71 -22.03
CA ALA A 177 7.63 0.84 -20.62
C ALA A 177 6.81 -0.37 -20.10
N ALA A 178 5.99 -1.00 -20.95
CA ALA A 178 5.25 -2.20 -20.58
C ALA A 178 6.18 -3.42 -20.35
N PHE A 179 7.22 -3.55 -21.15
CA PHE A 179 8.20 -4.63 -21.05
C PHE A 179 9.15 -4.39 -19.87
N GLU A 180 9.56 -3.15 -19.65
CA GLU A 180 10.31 -2.72 -18.46
C GLU A 180 9.55 -3.08 -17.17
N PHE A 181 8.24 -2.77 -17.12
CA PHE A 181 7.39 -3.11 -15.98
C PHE A 181 7.35 -4.62 -15.71
N VAL A 182 7.18 -5.45 -16.76
CA VAL A 182 7.14 -6.91 -16.61
C VAL A 182 8.48 -7.46 -16.10
N ILE A 183 9.59 -6.98 -16.64
CA ILE A 183 10.94 -7.37 -16.20
C ILE A 183 11.15 -6.96 -14.74
N LEU A 184 10.88 -5.70 -14.39
CA LEU A 184 11.01 -5.17 -13.04
C LEU A 184 10.17 -5.97 -12.04
N PHE A 185 8.91 -6.22 -12.39
CA PHE A 185 8.01 -6.98 -11.55
C PHE A 185 8.51 -8.42 -11.37
N GLY A 186 8.90 -9.09 -12.47
CA GLY A 186 9.43 -10.46 -12.44
C GLY A 186 10.68 -10.60 -11.57
N ILE A 187 11.69 -9.75 -11.79
CA ILE A 187 12.93 -9.74 -11.00
C ILE A 187 12.62 -9.48 -9.52
N THR A 188 11.77 -8.51 -9.23
CA THR A 188 11.38 -8.17 -7.86
C THR A 188 10.70 -9.36 -7.17
N VAL A 189 9.74 -10.02 -7.83
CA VAL A 189 9.05 -11.19 -7.27
C VAL A 189 10.03 -12.33 -6.99
N ILE A 190 10.94 -12.64 -7.93
CA ILE A 190 11.96 -13.68 -7.76
C ILE A 190 12.83 -13.39 -6.53
N LEU A 191 13.36 -12.18 -6.42
CA LEU A 191 14.19 -11.78 -5.28
C LEU A 191 13.41 -11.85 -3.96
N CYS A 192 12.16 -11.42 -3.94
CA CYS A 192 11.32 -11.47 -2.75
C CYS A 192 11.07 -12.91 -2.28
N VAL A 193 10.86 -13.85 -3.21
CA VAL A 193 10.71 -15.28 -2.89
C VAL A 193 12.00 -15.84 -2.30
N ILE A 194 13.16 -15.53 -2.88
CA ILE A 194 14.47 -15.97 -2.39
C ILE A 194 14.72 -15.43 -0.97
N ILE A 195 14.53 -14.12 -0.78
CA ILE A 195 14.75 -13.45 0.51
C ILE A 195 13.79 -13.98 1.57
N LYS A 196 12.52 -14.22 1.22
CA LYS A 196 11.54 -14.82 2.13
C LYS A 196 12.00 -16.20 2.60
N LYS A 197 12.43 -17.05 1.67
CA LYS A 197 12.95 -18.40 1.99
C LYS A 197 14.17 -18.33 2.91
N LEU A 198 15.11 -17.42 2.64
CA LEU A 198 16.26 -17.20 3.52
C LEU A 198 15.84 -16.71 4.91
N SER A 199 14.93 -15.75 4.98
CA SER A 199 14.40 -15.21 6.24
C SER A 199 13.73 -16.30 7.09
N ASP A 200 12.96 -17.20 6.47
CA ASP A 200 12.30 -18.30 7.17
C ASP A 200 13.33 -19.32 7.70
N ILE A 201 14.37 -19.66 6.93
CA ILE A 201 15.47 -20.53 7.38
C ILE A 201 16.20 -19.94 8.59
N VAL A 202 16.53 -18.64 8.54
CA VAL A 202 17.21 -17.95 9.64
C VAL A 202 16.33 -17.94 10.89
N ARG A 203 15.04 -17.63 10.72
CA ARG A 203 14.06 -17.63 11.81
C ARG A 203 13.96 -19.00 12.47
N GLU A 204 13.88 -20.08 11.69
CA GLU A 204 13.85 -21.44 12.23
C GLU A 204 15.12 -21.79 13.02
N LYS A 205 16.31 -21.42 12.50
CA LYS A 205 17.57 -21.64 13.22
C LYS A 205 17.61 -20.87 14.55
N MET A 206 17.18 -19.61 14.55
CA MET A 206 17.11 -18.78 15.76
C MET A 206 16.14 -19.35 16.80
N LEU A 207 14.94 -19.79 16.37
CA LEU A 207 13.96 -20.40 17.27
C LEU A 207 14.45 -21.73 17.86
N LYS A 208 15.20 -22.52 17.09
CA LYS A 208 15.85 -23.75 17.59
C LYS A 208 16.94 -23.45 18.62
N TYR A 209 17.69 -22.36 18.44
CA TYR A 209 18.71 -21.93 19.40
C TYR A 209 18.08 -21.49 20.73
N TYR A 210 17.06 -20.62 20.68
CA TYR A 210 16.36 -20.13 21.88
C TYR A 210 15.55 -21.17 22.65
N ARG A 211 15.15 -22.28 22.03
CA ARG A 211 14.47 -23.39 22.73
C ARG A 211 15.43 -24.33 23.45
N LYS A 212 16.74 -24.25 23.15
CA LYS A 212 17.79 -25.09 23.77
C LYS A 212 18.56 -24.37 24.87
N SER A 213 18.45 -23.05 24.95
CA SER A 213 18.92 -22.20 26.07
C SER A 213 17.85 -22.07 27.14
#